data_AF-A0A2E2KQA8-F1
#
_entry.id   AF-A0A2E2KQA8-F1
#
_cell.length_a   1.000
_cell.length_b   1.000
_cell.length_c   1.000
_cell.angle_alpha   90.00
_cell.angle_beta   90.00
_cell.angle_gamma   90.00
#
_symmetry.space_group_name_H-M   'P 1'
#
loop_
_entity.id
_entity.type
_entity.pdbx_description
1 polymer ?
#
loop_
_entity_poly.entity_id
_entity_poly.type
_entity_poly.pdbx_seq_one_letter_code
_entity_poly.pdbx_strand_id
1 'polypeptide(L)'
;MNLTCGSKIAITLGAISLALFVFILYFRACIYADMYIAPEDPYGISDIIEFILGCLLLALFAISAAFSVFIFFKGLPQSRKTALILIVFSASLLLLYSPLHSVAARW
;
A
#
# COMPACT_ATOMS: atom_id res chain seq x y z
N MET A 1 -2.75 0.64 -27.32
CA MET A 1 -3.62 1.62 -26.64
C MET A 1 -2.75 2.78 -26.13
N ASN A 2 -3.00 4.01 -26.56
CA ASN A 2 -2.33 5.17 -25.99
C ASN A 2 -2.99 5.52 -24.65
N LEU A 3 -2.25 5.40 -23.55
CA LEU A 3 -2.71 5.74 -22.21
C LEU A 3 -2.57 7.24 -21.96
N THR A 4 -3.60 7.86 -21.37
CA THR A 4 -3.55 9.25 -20.92
C THR A 4 -2.53 9.42 -19.78
N CYS A 5 -1.96 10.61 -19.63
CA CYS A 5 -1.03 10.92 -18.53
C CYS A 5 -1.62 10.56 -17.15
N GLY A 6 -2.89 10.92 -16.91
CA GLY A 6 -3.59 10.57 -15.68
C GLY A 6 -3.74 9.06 -15.46
N SER A 7 -3.97 8.27 -16.51
CA SER A 7 -4.04 6.81 -16.38
C SER A 7 -2.68 6.20 -16.06
N LYS A 8 -1.59 6.73 -16.64
CA LYS A 8 -0.23 6.27 -16.33
C LYS A 8 0.10 6.48 -14.86
N ILE A 9 -0.18 7.68 -14.33
CA ILE A 9 0.07 8.00 -12.92
C ILE A 9 -0.77 7.09 -12.01
N ALA A 10 -2.06 6.87 -12.33
CA ALA A 10 -2.91 6.00 -11.54
C ALA A 10 -2.40 4.55 -11.51
N ILE A 11 -1.92 4.02 -12.65
CA ILE A 11 -1.30 2.70 -12.73
C ILE A 11 -0.01 2.65 -11.89
N THR A 12 0.84 3.67 -11.99
CA THR A 12 2.08 3.74 -11.21
C THR A 12 1.79 3.77 -9.71
N LEU A 13 0.82 4.58 -9.26
CA LEU A 13 0.39 4.60 -7.86
C LEU A 13 -0.09 3.23 -7.40
N GLY A 14 -0.94 2.57 -8.19
CA GLY A 14 -1.40 1.22 -7.89
C GLY A 14 -0.24 0.21 -7.80
N ALA A 15 0.72 0.27 -8.71
CA ALA A 15 1.88 -0.62 -8.72
C ALA A 15 2.79 -0.41 -7.49
N ILE A 16 3.05 0.84 -7.11
CA ILE A 16 3.85 1.15 -5.91
C ILE A 16 3.10 0.72 -4.65
N SER A 17 1.78 0.94 -4.56
CA SER A 17 0.95 0.46 -3.44
C SER A 17 1.03 -1.05 -3.29
N LEU A 18 0.93 -1.77 -4.40
CA LEU A 18 1.03 -3.23 -4.40
C LEU A 18 2.43 -3.70 -3.98
N ALA A 19 3.47 -3.09 -4.52
CA ALA A 19 4.85 -3.44 -4.19
C ALA A 19 5.14 -3.23 -2.70
N LEU A 20 4.72 -2.09 -2.15
CA LEU A 20 4.88 -1.80 -0.72
C LEU A 20 4.03 -2.75 0.14
N PHE A 21 2.80 -3.05 -0.26
CA PHE A 21 1.94 -3.99 0.43
C PHE A 21 2.56 -5.40 0.51
N VAL A 22 3.05 -5.92 -0.62
CA VAL A 22 3.74 -7.22 -0.67
C VAL A 22 5.03 -7.19 0.15
N PHE A 23 5.79 -6.09 0.09
CA PHE A 23 6.99 -5.94 0.89
C PHE A 23 6.70 -5.95 2.40
N ILE A 24 5.63 -5.31 2.87
CA ILE A 24 5.22 -5.36 4.28
C ILE A 24 4.93 -6.79 4.72
N LEU A 25 4.17 -7.54 3.91
CA LEU A 25 3.85 -8.94 4.22
C LEU A 25 5.10 -9.82 4.23
N TYR A 26 6.01 -9.62 3.28
CA TYR A 26 7.29 -10.31 3.23
C TYR A 26 8.18 -9.97 4.44
N PHE A 27 8.27 -8.68 4.80
CA PHE A 27 9.01 -8.24 5.98
C PHE A 27 8.46 -8.91 7.23
N ARG A 28 7.13 -8.91 7.41
CA ARG A 28 6.47 -9.53 8.55
C ARG A 28 6.68 -11.05 8.62
N ALA A 29 6.64 -11.75 7.49
CA ALA A 29 6.75 -13.21 7.44
C ALA A 29 8.19 -13.75 7.46
N CYS A 30 9.19 -12.96 7.03
CA CYS A 30 10.54 -13.49 6.79
C CYS A 30 11.67 -12.71 7.46
N ILE A 31 11.45 -11.45 7.87
CA ILE A 31 12.52 -10.61 8.43
C ILE A 31 12.22 -10.26 9.89
N TYR A 32 10.96 -10.03 10.22
CA TYR A 32 10.53 -9.50 11.52
C TYR A 32 11.03 -10.34 12.70
N ALA A 33 10.93 -11.68 12.61
CA ALA A 33 11.33 -12.60 13.68
C ALA A 33 12.85 -12.75 13.83
N ASP A 34 13.61 -12.54 12.75
CA ASP A 34 15.07 -12.67 12.75
C ASP A 34 15.77 -11.38 13.25
N MET A 35 15.02 -10.28 13.40
CA MET A 35 15.57 -9.04 13.93
C MET A 35 15.71 -9.09 15.45
N TYR A 36 16.90 -8.75 15.92
CA TYR A 36 17.25 -8.72 17.33
C TYR A 36 16.37 -7.75 18.14
N ILE A 37 15.89 -8.23 19.29
CA ILE A 37 15.25 -7.43 20.34
C ILE A 37 16.23 -7.40 21.50
N ALA A 38 16.62 -6.20 21.95
CA ALA A 38 17.52 -6.07 23.09
C ALA A 38 16.83 -6.56 24.38
N PRO A 39 17.58 -7.19 25.31
CA PRO A 39 17.05 -7.47 26.64
C PRO A 39 16.56 -6.16 27.27
N GLU A 40 15.37 -6.20 27.86
CA GLU A 40 14.67 -5.06 28.49
C GLU A 40 13.97 -4.05 27.55
N ASP A 41 14.11 -4.16 26.22
CA ASP A 41 13.37 -3.27 25.31
C ASP A 41 11.94 -3.78 25.05
N PRO A 42 10.90 -2.94 25.25
CA PRO A 42 9.50 -3.33 25.05
C PRO A 42 9.13 -3.48 23.56
N TYR A 43 9.94 -2.94 22.65
CA TYR A 43 9.73 -2.99 21.20
C TYR A 43 11.05 -3.26 20.48
N GLY A 44 11.01 -4.13 19.47
CA GLY A 44 12.14 -4.36 18.58
C GLY A 44 12.29 -3.27 17.53
N ILE A 45 13.46 -3.20 16.89
CA ILE A 45 13.66 -2.36 15.71
C ILE A 45 12.68 -2.76 14.59
N SER A 46 12.31 -4.04 14.53
CA SER A 46 11.32 -4.56 13.59
C SER A 46 9.93 -3.94 13.75
N ASP A 47 9.49 -3.65 14.97
CA ASP A 47 8.22 -2.96 15.24
C ASP A 47 8.21 -1.53 14.68
N ILE A 48 9.32 -0.81 14.86
CA ILE A 48 9.47 0.56 14.36
C ILE A 48 9.45 0.57 12.83
N ILE A 49 10.18 -0.36 12.20
CA ILE A 49 10.21 -0.49 10.74
C ILE A 49 8.80 -0.81 10.22
N GLU A 50 8.13 -1.79 10.82
CA GLU A 50 6.78 -2.18 10.43
C GLU A 50 5.78 -1.02 10.56
N PHE A 51 5.85 -0.26 11.64
CA PHE A 51 5.03 0.92 11.84
C PHE A 51 5.27 1.97 10.74
N ILE A 52 6.55 2.26 10.43
CA ILE A 52 6.90 3.21 9.36
C ILE A 52 6.38 2.73 8.00
N LEU A 53 6.52 1.44 7.69
CA LEU A 53 6.01 0.89 6.43
C LEU A 53 4.47 0.98 6.35
N GLY A 54 3.78 0.71 7.46
CA GLY A 54 2.33 0.89 7.56
C GLY A 54 1.90 2.35 7.34
N CYS A 55 2.61 3.30 7.96
CA CYS A 55 2.39 4.73 7.73
C CYS A 55 2.61 5.14 6.26
N LEU A 56 3.65 4.62 5.62
CA LEU A 56 3.92 4.88 4.20
C LEU A 56 2.80 4.34 3.31
N LEU A 57 2.30 3.13 3.60
CA LEU A 57 1.20 2.54 2.84
C LEU A 57 -0.09 3.36 3.00
N LEU A 58 -0.41 3.79 4.21
CA LEU A 58 -1.56 4.68 4.48
C LEU A 58 -1.44 6.02 3.75
N ALA A 59 -0.26 6.64 3.78
CA ALA A 59 -0.01 7.88 3.05
C ALA A 59 -0.22 7.69 1.54
N LEU A 60 0.22 6.55 1.00
CA LEU A 60 0.05 6.22 -0.41
C LEU A 60 -1.43 6.00 -0.79
N PHE A 61 -2.24 5.41 0.09
CA PHE A 61 -3.68 5.31 -0.11
C PHE A 61 -4.37 6.67 -0.04
N ALA A 62 -3.97 7.55 0.87
CA ALA A 62 -4.50 8.91 0.94
C ALA A 62 -4.18 9.70 -0.35
N ILE A 63 -2.94 9.60 -0.86
CA ILE A 63 -2.54 10.20 -2.13
C ILE A 63 -3.34 9.61 -3.30
N SER A 64 -3.50 8.28 -3.33
CA SER A 64 -4.26 7.59 -4.38
C SER A 64 -5.73 7.99 -4.39
N ALA A 65 -6.34 8.16 -3.21
CA ALA A 65 -7.70 8.65 -3.06
C ALA A 65 -7.83 10.11 -3.53
N ALA A 66 -6.95 11.01 -3.06
CA ALA A 66 -6.94 12.41 -3.46
C ALA A 66 -6.75 12.56 -4.98
N PHE A 67 -5.83 11.80 -5.56
CA PHE A 67 -5.57 11.78 -6.99
C PHE A 67 -6.76 11.26 -7.79
N SER A 68 -7.43 10.20 -7.30
CA SER A 68 -8.61 9.65 -7.94
C SER A 68 -9.77 10.66 -7.94
N VAL A 69 -9.99 11.37 -6.84
CA VAL A 69 -10.98 12.46 -6.75
C VAL A 69 -10.64 13.57 -7.75
N PHE A 70 -9.38 13.99 -7.80
CA PHE A 70 -8.92 15.02 -8.75
C PHE A 70 -9.18 14.64 -10.21
N ILE A 71 -8.81 13.43 -10.61
CA ILE A 71 -9.04 12.93 -11.97
C ILE A 71 -10.51 12.71 -12.26
N PHE A 72 -11.33 12.35 -11.27
CA PHE A 72 -12.76 12.16 -11.49
C PHE A 72 -13.43 13.45 -11.98
N PHE A 73 -13.07 14.60 -11.39
CA PHE A 73 -13.60 15.91 -11.81
C PHE A 73 -12.95 16.46 -13.07
N LYS A 74 -11.61 16.42 -13.19
CA LYS A 74 -10.87 17.09 -14.27
C LYS A 74 -10.44 16.19 -15.43
N GLY A 75 -10.59 14.88 -15.29
CA GLY A 75 -10.05 13.89 -16.22
C GLY A 75 -10.96 13.56 -17.40
N LEU A 76 -10.33 13.13 -18.49
CA LEU A 76 -10.97 12.49 -19.64
C LEU A 76 -11.73 11.21 -19.23
N PRO A 77 -12.74 10.78 -19.99
CA PRO A 77 -13.56 9.60 -19.67
C PRO A 77 -12.74 8.33 -19.39
N GLN A 78 -11.66 8.12 -20.14
CA GLN A 78 -10.73 7.00 -19.93
C GLN A 78 -10.04 7.09 -18.55
N SER A 79 -9.54 8.27 -18.18
CA SER A 79 -8.88 8.47 -16.88
C SER A 79 -9.84 8.30 -15.71
N ARG A 80 -11.13 8.65 -15.88
CA ARG A 80 -12.16 8.44 -14.85
C ARG A 80 -12.38 6.96 -14.52
N LYS A 81 -12.37 6.10 -15.55
CA LYS A 81 -12.44 4.63 -15.35
C LYS A 81 -11.22 4.14 -14.56
N THR A 82 -10.02 4.60 -14.92
CA THR A 82 -8.79 4.23 -14.21
C THR A 82 -8.79 4.71 -12.76
N ALA A 83 -9.34 5.90 -12.48
CA ALA A 83 -9.49 6.42 -11.12
C ALA A 83 -10.42 5.56 -10.26
N LEU A 84 -11.56 5.11 -10.82
CA LEU A 84 -12.46 4.18 -10.11
C LEU A 84 -11.76 2.85 -9.81
N ILE A 85 -11.01 2.31 -10.78
CA ILE A 85 -10.22 1.08 -10.60
C ILE A 85 -9.20 1.28 -9.47
N LEU A 86 -8.48 2.41 -9.44
CA LEU A 86 -7.49 2.70 -8.40
C LEU A 86 -8.12 2.77 -6.99
N ILE A 87 -9.32 3.35 -6.86
CA ILE A 87 -10.05 3.38 -5.58
C ILE A 87 -10.42 1.97 -5.14
N VAL A 88 -11.06 1.20 -6.02
CA VAL A 88 -11.49 -0.17 -5.70
C VAL A 88 -10.29 -1.04 -5.34
N PHE A 89 -9.18 -0.90 -6.08
CA PHE A 89 -7.94 -1.61 -5.82
C PHE A 89 -7.34 -1.24 -4.46
N SER A 90 -7.24 0.05 -4.15
CA SER A 90 -6.71 0.53 -2.86
C SER A 90 -7.58 0.07 -1.68
N ALA A 91 -8.90 0.12 -1.83
CA ALA A 91 -9.84 -0.37 -0.83
C ALA A 91 -9.70 -1.90 -0.63
N SER A 92 -9.52 -2.65 -1.72
CA SER A 92 -9.31 -4.09 -1.65
C SER A 92 -8.02 -4.43 -0.90
N LEU A 93 -6.92 -3.71 -1.16
CA LEU A 93 -5.67 -3.88 -0.41
C LEU A 93 -5.84 -3.56 1.09
N LEU A 94 -6.57 -2.49 1.43
CA LEU A 94 -6.88 -2.16 2.83
C LEU A 94 -7.65 -3.26 3.55
N LEU A 95 -8.69 -3.81 2.90
CA LEU A 95 -9.50 -4.89 3.47
C LEU A 95 -8.70 -6.19 3.60
N LEU A 96 -7.81 -6.46 2.65
CA LEU A 96 -6.93 -7.64 2.68
C LEU A 96 -5.75 -7.48 3.64
N TYR A 97 -5.41 -6.26 4.06
CA TYR A 97 -4.27 -6.01 4.94
C TYR A 97 -4.38 -6.81 6.23
N SER A 98 -5.47 -6.65 6.99
CA SER A 98 -5.63 -7.33 8.28
C SER A 98 -5.54 -8.86 8.20
N PRO A 99 -6.29 -9.57 7.33
CA PRO A 99 -6.20 -11.02 7.24
C PRO A 99 -4.84 -11.50 6.74
N LEU A 100 -4.27 -10.86 5.71
CA LEU A 100 -2.97 -11.29 5.16
C LEU A 100 -1.81 -10.99 6.11
N HIS A 101 -1.87 -9.88 6.84
CA HIS A 101 -0.90 -9.52 7.86
C HIS A 101 -0.94 -10.50 9.04
N SER A 102 -2.13 -10.90 9.48
CA SER A 102 -2.29 -11.94 10.50
C SER A 102 -1.74 -13.30 10.05
N VAL A 103 -1.90 -13.65 8.77
CA VAL A 103 -1.29 -14.86 8.20
C VAL A 103 0.23 -14.73 8.14
N ALA A 104 0.75 -13.59 7.69
CA ALA A 104 2.19 -13.32 7.62
C ALA A 104 2.86 -13.42 9.01
N ALA A 105 2.18 -12.96 10.07
CA ALA A 105 2.67 -13.04 11.44
C ALA A 105 2.75 -14.46 12.04
N ARG A 106 2.27 -15.50 11.32
CA ARG A 106 2.32 -16.91 11.77
C ARG A 106 3.49 -17.69 11.18
N TRP A 107 4.17 -17.13 10.20
CA TRP A 107 5.38 -17.69 9.60
C TRP A 107 6.59 -17.16 10.37
#